data_AF-A0A6V8NRC7-F1
#
_entry.id   AF-A0A6V8NRC7-F1
#
_cell.length_a   1.000
_cell.length_b   1.000
_cell.length_c   1.000
_cell.angle_alpha   90.00
_cell.angle_beta   90.00
_cell.angle_gamma   90.00
#
_symmetry.space_group_name_H-M   'P 1'
#
loop_
_entity.id
_entity.type
_entity.pdbx_description
1 polymer ?
#
loop_
_entity_poly.entity_id
_entity_poly.type
_entity_poly.pdbx_seq_one_letter_code
_entity_poly.pdbx_strand_id
1 'polypeptide(L)'
;DELQANILTLQKIQDLKKVDLSDFIRTCPKDVKEMFSRLLSLIRSMKNPFLRDLLLKFFLDESFSDSFKKAAAAITYHHSYSGGLLEHTLSVCETCDHMAAKYSNVNRDLALAGAILHDIGKVHEYKVGVVIEMTDEGKLLGHIAMGHQMVAEKINEIEFFPADLRTHLLHILLSHHGQKEWGSPRCPQTLEAFLVYHADTLDADIGSFNLLMDESPNSDWSRYARNFERRVYLKFVSDQPYKEGDTEVGSEPDVESHRVNDHWSEEKDRLFVLDNNSSDNSPPNTDLP
;
A
#
# COMPACT_ATOMS: atom_id res chain seq x y z
N ASP A 1 -5.00 -17.44 35.18
CA ASP A 1 -3.96 -16.43 35.48
C ASP A 1 -3.99 -15.33 34.44
N GLU A 2 -4.80 -14.30 34.67
CA GLU A 2 -4.76 -13.09 33.84
C GLU A 2 -3.87 -12.04 34.54
N LEU A 3 -2.98 -11.42 33.78
CA LEU A 3 -2.12 -10.34 34.27
C LEU A 3 -3.00 -9.14 34.64
N GLN A 4 -2.98 -8.73 35.91
CA GLN A 4 -3.64 -7.50 36.38
C GLN A 4 -2.60 -6.41 36.64
N ALA A 5 -2.83 -5.24 36.04
CA ALA A 5 -2.06 -4.03 36.32
C ALA A 5 -2.92 -3.06 37.15
N ASN A 6 -2.41 -2.64 38.31
CA ASN A 6 -3.03 -1.62 39.14
C ASN A 6 -2.33 -0.28 38.91
N ILE A 7 -3.08 0.71 38.42
CA ILE A 7 -2.58 2.09 38.30
C ILE A 7 -2.73 2.76 39.67
N LEU A 8 -1.63 2.90 40.40
CA LEU A 8 -1.62 3.48 41.75
C LEU A 8 -1.67 5.01 41.73
N THR A 9 -1.08 5.62 40.71
CA THR A 9 -0.98 7.09 40.58
C THR A 9 -0.94 7.51 39.12
N LEU A 10 -1.64 8.60 38.80
CA LEU A 10 -1.57 9.26 37.49
C LEU A 10 -1.18 10.73 37.72
N GLN A 11 -0.15 11.22 37.03
CA GLN A 11 0.25 12.63 37.08
C GLN A 11 0.32 13.22 35.68
N LYS A 12 -0.24 14.42 35.53
CA LYS A 12 -0.18 15.18 34.27
C LYS A 12 1.18 15.87 34.16
N ILE A 13 1.93 15.54 33.12
CA ILE A 13 3.19 16.21 32.82
C ILE A 13 2.89 17.61 32.23
N GLN A 14 3.48 18.63 32.84
CA GLN A 14 3.28 20.05 32.46
C GLN A 14 4.17 20.46 31.29
N ASP A 15 5.33 19.81 31.11
CA ASP A 15 6.31 20.12 30.07
C ASP A 15 6.72 18.85 29.31
N LEU A 16 6.12 18.64 28.14
CA LEU A 16 6.39 17.50 27.27
C LEU A 16 7.82 17.49 26.72
N LYS A 17 8.56 18.60 26.77
CA LYS A 17 9.96 18.65 26.27
C LYS A 17 10.95 17.90 27.16
N LYS A 18 10.54 17.55 28.40
CA LYS A 18 11.36 16.78 29.34
C LYS A 18 11.14 15.27 29.25
N VAL A 19 10.26 14.84 28.35
CA VAL A 19 9.89 13.44 28.15
C VAL A 19 10.38 13.02 26.78
N ASP A 20 11.13 11.92 26.73
CA ASP A 20 11.38 11.28 25.44
C ASP A 20 10.10 10.59 25.00
N LEU A 21 9.43 11.17 24.01
CA LEU A 21 8.17 10.62 23.49
C LEU A 21 8.37 9.25 22.83
N SER A 22 9.61 8.89 22.44
CA SER A 22 9.90 7.58 21.86
C SER A 22 9.74 6.42 22.84
N ASP A 23 9.80 6.67 24.16
CA ASP A 23 9.53 5.66 25.19
C ASP A 23 8.04 5.25 25.25
N PHE A 24 7.15 6.07 24.67
CA PHE A 24 5.69 5.93 24.77
C PHE A 24 5.00 5.77 23.42
N ILE A 25 5.71 6.00 22.32
CA ILE A 25 5.20 5.88 20.96
C ILE A 25 5.89 4.67 20.32
N ARG A 26 5.13 3.79 19.67
CA ARG A 26 5.73 2.76 18.82
C ARG A 26 6.65 3.46 17.81
N THR A 27 7.91 3.06 17.74
CA THR A 27 8.89 3.58 16.79
C THR A 27 9.20 2.52 15.74
N CYS A 28 9.67 2.96 14.58
CA CYS A 28 10.15 2.04 13.56
C CYS A 28 11.24 1.12 14.14
N PRO A 29 11.16 -0.21 13.94
CA PRO A 29 12.19 -1.13 14.40
C PRO A 29 13.51 -1.01 13.61
N LYS A 30 13.50 -0.33 12.46
CA LYS A 30 14.68 -0.07 11.61
C LYS A 30 15.31 1.29 11.92
N ASP A 31 16.60 1.42 11.65
CA ASP A 31 17.32 2.68 11.83
C ASP A 31 16.85 3.73 10.81
N VAL A 32 16.17 4.77 11.31
CA VAL A 32 15.64 5.89 10.50
C VAL A 32 16.75 6.59 9.69
N LYS A 33 17.96 6.74 10.24
CA LYS A 33 19.08 7.36 9.54
C LYS A 33 19.56 6.49 8.39
N GLU A 34 19.63 5.17 8.60
CA GLU A 34 19.99 4.23 7.55
C GLU A 34 18.95 4.23 6.42
N MET A 35 17.67 4.12 6.76
CA MET A 35 16.57 4.16 5.77
C MET A 35 16.58 5.46 4.97
N PHE A 36 16.76 6.60 5.64
CA PHE A 36 16.82 7.89 4.96
C PHE A 36 18.05 8.01 4.05
N SER A 37 19.19 7.47 4.48
CA SER A 37 20.40 7.40 3.65
C SER A 37 20.20 6.54 2.40
N ARG A 38 19.49 5.41 2.52
CA ARG A 38 19.11 4.55 1.39
C ARG A 38 18.17 5.27 0.42
N LEU A 39 17.15 5.96 0.92
CA LEU A 39 16.24 6.79 0.12
C LEU A 39 17.02 7.86 -0.67
N LEU A 40 17.91 8.61 -0.02
CA LEU A 40 18.75 9.59 -0.69
C LEU A 40 19.70 8.97 -1.72
N SER A 41 20.17 7.74 -1.49
CA SER A 41 21.00 7.01 -2.44
C SER A 41 20.22 6.62 -3.69
N LEU A 42 18.96 6.18 -3.54
CA LEU A 42 18.05 5.92 -4.66
C LEU A 42 17.82 7.20 -5.47
N ILE A 43 17.52 8.33 -4.82
CA ILE A 43 17.34 9.63 -5.48
C ILE A 43 18.60 10.02 -6.27
N ARG A 44 19.79 9.90 -5.67
CA ARG A 44 21.06 10.24 -6.33
C ARG A 44 21.40 9.33 -7.51
N SER A 45 20.91 8.09 -7.51
CA SER A 45 21.12 7.13 -8.61
C SER A 45 20.35 7.46 -9.88
N MET A 46 19.35 8.35 -9.79
CA MET A 46 18.49 8.70 -10.91
C MET A 46 19.25 9.43 -12.02
N LYS A 47 18.94 9.06 -13.27
CA LYS A 47 19.54 9.62 -14.48
C LYS A 47 18.80 10.88 -14.95
N ASN A 48 17.48 10.94 -14.77
CA ASN A 48 16.67 12.09 -15.12
C ASN A 48 16.94 13.25 -14.14
N PRO A 49 17.54 14.37 -14.59
CA PRO A 49 17.92 15.46 -13.70
C PRO A 49 16.70 16.17 -13.10
N PHE A 50 15.59 16.32 -13.84
CA PHE A 50 14.40 17.03 -13.35
C PHE A 50 13.74 16.31 -12.18
N LEU A 51 13.59 14.98 -12.28
CA LEU A 51 13.03 14.19 -11.18
C LEU A 51 13.98 14.16 -9.98
N ARG A 52 15.28 14.01 -10.22
CA ARG A 52 16.28 14.02 -9.15
C ARG A 52 16.30 15.36 -8.42
N ASP A 53 16.30 16.47 -9.15
CA ASP A 53 16.32 17.82 -8.57
C ASP A 53 15.03 18.12 -7.81
N LEU A 54 13.87 17.68 -8.32
CA LEU A 54 12.59 17.75 -7.62
C LEU A 54 12.64 17.04 -6.26
N LEU A 55 13.11 15.79 -6.24
CA LEU A 55 13.19 15.00 -5.02
C LEU A 55 14.22 15.59 -4.04
N LEU A 56 15.40 16.00 -4.53
CA LEU A 56 16.41 16.64 -3.69
C LEU A 56 15.91 17.96 -3.09
N LYS A 57 15.11 18.75 -3.83
CA LYS A 57 14.48 19.97 -3.29
C LYS A 57 13.54 19.70 -2.11
N PHE A 58 12.88 18.55 -2.07
CA PHE A 58 12.11 18.12 -0.89
C PHE A 58 13.04 17.61 0.22
N PHE A 59 13.85 16.60 -0.08
CA PHE A 59 14.53 15.83 0.96
C PHE A 59 15.84 16.44 1.49
N LEU A 60 16.35 17.50 0.84
CA LEU A 60 17.43 18.32 1.40
C LEU A 60 16.92 19.54 2.18
N ASP A 61 15.62 19.82 2.16
CA ASP A 61 15.03 20.77 3.10
C ASP A 61 14.95 20.12 4.49
N GLU A 62 15.64 20.72 5.47
CA GLU A 62 15.75 20.15 6.81
C GLU A 62 14.37 20.03 7.50
N SER A 63 13.53 21.05 7.35
CA SER A 63 12.19 21.09 7.97
C SER A 63 11.28 19.99 7.42
N PHE A 64 11.24 19.85 6.09
CA PHE A 64 10.47 18.82 5.43
C PHE A 64 11.01 17.42 5.75
N SER A 65 12.32 17.20 5.60
CA SER A 65 12.92 15.88 5.84
C SER A 65 12.74 15.42 7.29
N ASP A 66 12.86 16.31 8.27
CA ASP A 66 12.59 16.00 9.69
C ASP A 66 11.13 15.63 9.93
N SER A 67 10.20 16.31 9.26
CA SER A 67 8.78 15.99 9.35
C SER A 67 8.48 14.64 8.70
N PHE A 68 9.04 14.38 7.52
CA PHE A 68 8.89 13.12 6.80
C PHE A 68 9.45 11.92 7.58
N LYS A 69 10.64 12.05 8.18
CA LYS A 69 11.27 11.01 9.02
C LYS A 69 10.44 10.66 10.28
N LYS A 70 9.54 11.53 10.71
CA LYS A 70 8.69 11.34 11.91
C LYS A 70 7.24 11.00 11.57
N ALA A 71 6.82 11.17 10.32
CA ALA A 71 5.46 10.91 9.89
C ALA A 71 5.11 9.41 9.96
N ALA A 72 3.84 9.14 10.24
CA ALA A 72 3.26 7.79 10.18
C ALA A 72 2.67 7.54 8.78
N ALA A 73 2.64 6.28 8.34
CA ALA A 73 2.01 5.95 7.05
C ALA A 73 0.49 5.69 7.17
N ALA A 74 0.00 5.40 8.39
CA ALA A 74 -1.42 5.14 8.66
C ALA A 74 -1.78 5.42 10.13
N ILE A 75 -3.09 5.49 10.41
CA ILE A 75 -3.61 5.64 11.78
C ILE A 75 -3.77 4.27 12.48
N THR A 76 -4.34 3.29 11.79
CA THR A 76 -4.79 2.01 12.37
C THR A 76 -4.21 0.77 11.69
N TYR A 77 -3.41 0.96 10.65
CA TYR A 77 -2.86 -0.11 9.81
C TYR A 77 -1.33 -0.21 9.96
N HIS A 78 -0.70 -1.06 9.15
CA HIS A 78 0.75 -1.21 9.08
C HIS A 78 1.48 0.15 8.99
N HIS A 79 2.62 0.30 9.66
CA HIS A 79 3.38 1.55 9.79
C HIS A 79 2.68 2.72 10.53
N SER A 80 1.75 2.43 11.45
CA SER A 80 1.16 3.42 12.37
C SER A 80 2.11 3.83 13.51
N TYR A 81 3.30 4.30 13.17
CA TYR A 81 4.33 4.72 14.11
C TYR A 81 5.20 5.83 13.55
N SER A 82 5.94 6.51 14.43
CA SER A 82 6.92 7.51 14.01
C SER A 82 7.98 6.89 13.10
N GLY A 83 8.14 7.44 11.89
CA GLY A 83 9.04 6.91 10.85
C GLY A 83 8.41 5.85 9.95
N GLY A 84 7.15 5.50 10.17
CA GLY A 84 6.43 4.53 9.34
C GLY A 84 6.28 4.98 7.89
N LEU A 85 6.10 6.29 7.62
CA LEU A 85 5.99 6.79 6.25
C LEU A 85 7.28 6.56 5.45
N LEU A 86 8.45 6.79 6.07
CA LEU A 86 9.75 6.56 5.45
C LEU A 86 9.97 5.07 5.16
N GLU A 87 9.65 4.20 6.12
CA GLU A 87 9.79 2.77 5.94
C GLU A 87 8.93 2.24 4.78
N HIS A 88 7.65 2.61 4.78
CA HIS A 88 6.71 2.28 3.72
C HIS A 88 7.21 2.76 2.35
N THR A 89 7.55 4.06 2.26
CA THR A 89 8.04 4.68 1.03
C THR A 89 9.26 3.92 0.50
N LEU A 90 10.22 3.57 1.37
CA LEU A 90 11.41 2.84 0.96
C LEU A 90 11.07 1.43 0.46
N SER A 91 10.13 0.71 1.09
CA SER A 91 9.68 -0.61 0.66
C SER A 91 9.04 -0.58 -0.74
N VAL A 92 8.17 0.39 -0.99
CA VAL A 92 7.55 0.62 -2.31
C VAL A 92 8.61 0.96 -3.35
N CYS A 93 9.59 1.81 -3.00
CA CYS A 93 10.70 2.15 -3.87
C CYS A 93 11.54 0.93 -4.25
N GLU A 94 11.88 0.09 -3.28
CA GLU A 94 12.66 -1.13 -3.51
C GLU A 94 11.92 -2.08 -4.43
N THR A 95 10.62 -2.30 -4.21
CA THR A 95 9.79 -3.12 -5.10
C THR A 95 9.78 -2.55 -6.53
N CYS A 96 9.55 -1.25 -6.67
CA CYS A 96 9.57 -0.59 -7.97
C CYS A 96 10.95 -0.70 -8.66
N ASP A 97 12.04 -0.56 -7.92
CA ASP A 97 13.41 -0.63 -8.45
C ASP A 97 13.72 -2.03 -9.01
N HIS A 98 13.38 -3.07 -8.24
CA HIS A 98 13.55 -4.46 -8.66
C HIS A 98 12.73 -4.77 -9.91
N MET A 99 11.49 -4.30 -9.98
CA MET A 99 10.64 -4.51 -11.16
C MET A 99 11.16 -3.74 -12.38
N ALA A 100 11.64 -2.51 -12.20
CA ALA A 100 12.23 -1.72 -13.27
C ALA A 100 13.56 -2.32 -13.80
N ALA A 101 14.33 -3.02 -12.96
CA ALA A 101 15.51 -3.77 -13.39
C ALA A 101 15.13 -4.99 -14.25
N LYS A 102 13.97 -5.60 -14.01
CA LYS A 102 13.46 -6.76 -14.75
C LYS A 102 12.80 -6.37 -16.08
N TYR A 103 11.99 -5.31 -16.09
CA TYR A 103 11.17 -4.93 -17.23
C TYR A 103 11.73 -3.68 -17.92
N SER A 104 12.34 -3.85 -19.09
CA SER A 104 13.04 -2.78 -19.82
C SER A 104 12.14 -1.65 -20.33
N ASN A 105 10.83 -1.84 -20.36
CA ASN A 105 9.84 -0.85 -20.78
C ASN A 105 9.33 0.02 -19.62
N VAL A 106 9.81 -0.19 -18.39
CA VAL A 106 9.49 0.67 -17.24
C VAL A 106 10.49 1.82 -17.18
N ASN A 107 10.01 3.06 -17.13
CA ASN A 107 10.85 4.19 -16.78
C ASN A 107 11.18 4.17 -15.28
N ARG A 108 12.32 3.57 -14.93
CA ARG A 108 12.81 3.43 -13.56
C ARG A 108 12.74 4.71 -12.75
N ASP A 109 13.23 5.82 -13.31
CA ASP A 109 13.31 7.09 -12.57
C ASP A 109 11.93 7.67 -12.30
N LEU A 110 11.00 7.57 -13.25
CA LEU A 110 9.62 8.01 -13.07
C LEU A 110 8.87 7.14 -12.06
N ALA A 111 9.05 5.81 -12.11
CA ALA A 111 8.48 4.89 -11.13
C ALA A 111 9.00 5.17 -9.72
N LEU A 112 10.32 5.39 -9.57
CA LEU A 112 10.92 5.76 -8.28
C LEU A 112 10.43 7.12 -7.79
N ALA A 113 10.36 8.14 -8.66
CA ALA A 113 9.82 9.44 -8.25
C ALA A 113 8.36 9.33 -7.78
N GLY A 114 7.55 8.56 -8.50
CA GLY A 114 6.18 8.23 -8.10
C GLY A 114 6.13 7.53 -6.74
N ALA A 115 6.92 6.46 -6.56
CA ALA A 115 7.00 5.71 -5.32
C ALA A 115 7.46 6.57 -4.13
N ILE A 116 8.40 7.49 -4.33
CA ILE A 116 8.89 8.37 -3.25
C ILE A 116 7.83 9.39 -2.84
N LEU A 117 7.00 9.84 -3.78
CA LEU A 117 6.09 10.98 -3.61
C LEU A 117 4.62 10.59 -3.42
N HIS A 118 4.24 9.34 -3.67
CA HIS A 118 2.82 8.92 -3.71
C HIS A 118 2.05 9.33 -2.43
N ASP A 119 2.69 9.13 -1.29
CA ASP A 119 2.14 9.39 0.04
C ASP A 119 2.68 10.66 0.72
N ILE A 120 3.34 11.55 -0.02
CA ILE A 120 4.03 12.72 0.56
C ILE A 120 3.08 13.63 1.38
N GLY A 121 1.79 13.66 1.02
CA GLY A 121 0.77 14.43 1.73
C GLY A 121 0.53 13.95 3.17
N LYS A 122 0.93 12.71 3.53
CA LYS A 122 0.79 12.18 4.89
C LYS A 122 1.60 12.94 5.94
N VAL A 123 2.63 13.68 5.50
CA VAL A 123 3.39 14.61 6.35
C VAL A 123 2.49 15.69 6.97
N HIS A 124 1.40 16.08 6.29
CA HIS A 124 0.44 17.07 6.76
C HIS A 124 -0.92 16.45 7.14
N GLU A 125 -1.23 15.23 6.68
CA GLU A 125 -2.47 14.52 7.03
C GLU A 125 -2.51 14.11 8.51
N TYR A 126 -1.36 13.71 9.06
CA TYR A 126 -1.27 13.22 10.43
C TYR A 126 -0.38 14.09 11.30
N LYS A 127 -0.81 14.24 12.55
CA LYS A 127 0.00 14.79 13.63
C LYS A 127 0.44 13.65 14.54
N VAL A 128 1.73 13.37 14.52
CA VAL A 128 2.34 12.34 15.38
C VAL A 128 2.66 12.96 16.74
N GLY A 129 1.83 12.64 17.74
CA GLY A 129 2.07 12.91 19.16
C GLY A 129 2.11 11.60 19.96
N VAL A 130 1.74 11.63 21.25
CA VAL A 130 1.53 10.39 22.04
C VAL A 130 0.52 9.47 21.37
N VAL A 131 -0.44 10.06 20.66
CA VAL A 131 -1.38 9.37 19.77
C VAL A 131 -1.25 10.00 18.38
N ILE A 132 -1.45 9.21 17.33
CA ILE A 132 -1.53 9.69 15.96
C ILE A 132 -2.94 10.26 15.75
N GLU A 133 -3.02 11.54 15.41
CA GLU A 133 -4.28 12.23 15.15
C GLU A 133 -4.33 12.74 13.71
N MET A 134 -5.50 12.66 13.07
CA MET A 134 -5.70 13.26 11.76
C MET A 134 -5.92 14.76 11.90
N THR A 135 -5.17 15.56 11.13
CA THR A 135 -5.33 17.02 11.07
C THR A 135 -6.64 17.38 10.38
N ASP A 136 -7.16 18.59 10.61
CA ASP A 136 -8.40 19.03 9.95
C ASP A 136 -8.26 19.12 8.43
N GLU A 137 -7.09 19.55 7.95
CA GLU A 137 -6.74 19.48 6.52
C GLU A 137 -6.73 18.03 6.02
N GLY A 138 -6.14 17.10 6.79
CA GLY A 138 -6.18 15.68 6.49
C GLY A 138 -7.61 15.13 6.36
N LYS A 139 -8.51 15.52 7.28
CA LYS A 139 -9.92 15.07 7.22
C LYS A 139 -10.69 15.64 6.04
N LEU A 140 -10.38 16.88 5.64
CA LEU A 140 -11.13 17.60 4.60
C LEU A 140 -10.59 17.35 3.19
N LEU A 141 -9.27 17.23 3.04
CA LEU A 141 -8.58 17.17 1.74
C LEU A 141 -8.00 15.79 1.44
N GLY A 142 -7.46 15.11 2.46
CA GLY A 142 -6.73 13.84 2.30
C GLY A 142 -5.34 14.00 1.66
N HIS A 143 -4.46 13.04 1.94
CA HIS A 143 -3.06 13.09 1.50
C HIS A 143 -2.89 13.09 -0.02
N ILE A 144 -3.78 12.47 -0.80
CA ILE A 144 -3.67 12.46 -2.27
C ILE A 144 -3.75 13.88 -2.84
N ALA A 145 -4.77 14.64 -2.42
CA ALA A 145 -4.97 16.01 -2.90
C ALA A 145 -3.84 16.94 -2.42
N MET A 146 -3.48 16.83 -1.13
CA MET A 146 -2.40 17.62 -0.54
C MET A 146 -1.05 17.30 -1.19
N GLY A 147 -0.71 16.02 -1.35
CA GLY A 147 0.53 15.57 -1.99
C GLY A 147 0.63 15.99 -3.44
N HIS A 148 -0.47 15.88 -4.21
CA HIS A 148 -0.54 16.41 -5.56
C HIS A 148 -0.24 17.92 -5.60
N GLN A 149 -0.85 18.71 -4.71
CA GLN A 149 -0.60 20.15 -4.64
C GLN A 149 0.87 20.45 -4.29
N MET A 150 1.41 19.82 -3.25
CA MET A 150 2.81 19.99 -2.83
C MET A 150 3.79 19.73 -3.99
N VAL A 151 3.59 18.63 -4.72
CA VAL A 151 4.46 18.25 -5.84
C VAL A 151 4.27 19.20 -7.02
N ALA A 152 3.03 19.59 -7.35
CA ALA A 152 2.77 20.53 -8.44
C ALA A 152 3.41 21.91 -8.17
N GLU A 153 3.34 22.40 -6.94
CA GLU A 153 3.98 23.65 -6.52
C GLU A 153 5.51 23.53 -6.61
N LYS A 154 6.09 22.43 -6.11
CA LYS A 154 7.55 22.22 -6.15
C LYS A 154 8.09 22.08 -7.58
N ILE A 155 7.32 21.48 -8.49
CA ILE A 155 7.63 21.42 -9.93
C ILE A 155 7.73 22.83 -10.52
N ASN A 156 6.85 23.77 -10.13
CA ASN A 156 6.87 25.13 -10.66
C ASN A 156 8.13 25.93 -10.23
N GLU A 157 8.86 25.47 -9.21
CA GLU A 157 10.15 26.05 -8.79
C GLU A 157 11.34 25.55 -9.65
N ILE A 158 11.12 24.63 -10.59
CA ILE A 158 12.15 24.07 -11.46
C ILE A 158 11.95 24.60 -12.87
N GLU A 159 12.92 25.38 -13.34
CA GLU A 159 12.88 25.94 -14.68
C GLU A 159 12.88 24.84 -15.74
N PHE A 160 12.08 25.03 -16.80
CA PHE A 160 11.99 24.11 -17.94
C PHE A 160 11.57 22.67 -17.61
N PHE A 161 10.89 22.43 -16.49
CA PHE A 161 10.41 21.08 -16.16
C PHE A 161 9.50 20.53 -17.28
N PRO A 162 9.82 19.36 -17.88
CA PRO A 162 9.08 18.86 -19.04
C PRO A 162 7.59 18.60 -18.74
N ALA A 163 6.71 19.12 -19.60
CA ALA A 163 5.25 19.04 -19.41
C ALA A 163 4.74 17.59 -19.34
N ASP A 164 5.25 16.69 -20.18
CA ASP A 164 4.86 15.28 -20.17
C ASP A 164 5.28 14.58 -18.88
N LEU A 165 6.49 14.88 -18.39
CA LEU A 165 7.02 14.34 -17.15
C LEU A 165 6.19 14.80 -15.95
N ARG A 166 5.78 16.07 -15.94
CA ARG A 166 4.88 16.64 -14.92
C ARG A 166 3.56 15.90 -14.92
N THR A 167 2.93 15.74 -16.09
CA THR A 167 1.63 15.08 -16.23
C THR A 167 1.69 13.63 -15.73
N HIS A 168 2.72 12.88 -16.12
CA HIS A 168 2.86 11.47 -15.71
C HIS A 168 3.13 11.33 -14.22
N LEU A 169 4.00 12.16 -13.64
CA LEU A 169 4.28 12.12 -12.20
C LEU A 169 3.02 12.44 -11.39
N LEU A 170 2.32 13.52 -11.72
CA LEU A 170 1.08 13.90 -11.04
C LEU A 170 -0.02 12.84 -11.22
N HIS A 171 -0.06 12.17 -12.38
CA HIS A 171 -0.97 11.04 -12.60
C HIS A 171 -0.69 9.87 -11.66
N ILE A 172 0.59 9.53 -11.43
CA ILE A 172 0.95 8.48 -10.45
C ILE A 172 0.39 8.85 -9.08
N LEU A 173 0.62 10.07 -8.61
CA LEU A 173 0.10 10.52 -7.30
C LEU A 173 -1.44 10.45 -7.24
N LEU A 174 -2.15 10.87 -8.29
CA LEU A 174 -3.62 10.85 -8.31
C LEU A 174 -4.22 9.45 -8.47
N SER A 175 -3.42 8.45 -8.80
CA SER A 175 -3.92 7.11 -9.14
C SER A 175 -3.35 5.96 -8.32
N HIS A 176 -2.44 6.23 -7.39
CA HIS A 176 -1.71 5.18 -6.66
C HIS A 176 -2.60 4.30 -5.77
N HIS A 177 -3.81 4.75 -5.39
CA HIS A 177 -4.80 3.91 -4.70
C HIS A 177 -5.55 2.92 -5.63
N GLY A 178 -5.28 2.93 -6.93
CA GLY A 178 -5.88 1.99 -7.87
C GLY A 178 -7.29 2.35 -8.27
N GLN A 179 -8.29 1.76 -7.63
CA GLN A 179 -9.69 1.91 -8.02
C GLN A 179 -10.37 3.10 -7.35
N LYS A 180 -11.42 3.64 -7.99
CA LYS A 180 -12.18 4.77 -7.42
C LYS A 180 -12.90 4.37 -6.14
N GLU A 181 -13.36 3.12 -6.11
CA GLU A 181 -13.99 2.45 -4.98
C GLU A 181 -13.04 2.37 -3.76
N TRP A 182 -11.73 2.49 -3.98
CA TRP A 182 -10.68 2.47 -2.94
C TRP A 182 -10.18 3.88 -2.61
N GLY A 183 -10.93 4.91 -3.02
CA GLY A 183 -10.63 6.31 -2.73
C GLY A 183 -9.66 6.97 -3.71
N SER A 184 -9.28 6.28 -4.81
CA SER A 184 -8.43 6.87 -5.84
C SER A 184 -9.19 7.89 -6.70
N PRO A 185 -8.70 9.13 -6.87
CA PRO A 185 -9.30 10.09 -7.81
C PRO A 185 -9.33 9.60 -9.26
N ARG A 186 -8.31 8.85 -9.68
CA ARG A 186 -8.16 8.25 -11.02
C ARG A 186 -7.63 6.83 -10.93
N CYS A 187 -7.86 6.04 -11.97
CA CYS A 187 -7.22 4.72 -12.08
C CYS A 187 -5.80 4.86 -12.64
N PRO A 188 -4.87 3.93 -12.33
CA PRO A 188 -3.59 3.86 -13.00
C PRO A 188 -3.78 3.69 -14.51
N GLN A 189 -3.04 4.47 -15.31
CA GLN A 189 -3.18 4.49 -16.78
C GLN A 189 -1.83 4.49 -17.49
N THR A 190 -0.74 4.44 -16.73
CA THR A 190 0.64 4.35 -17.24
C THR A 190 1.30 3.16 -16.56
N LEU A 191 2.32 2.58 -17.19
CA LEU A 191 3.01 1.41 -16.65
C LEU A 191 3.63 1.71 -15.27
N GLU A 192 4.20 2.90 -15.12
CA GLU A 192 4.78 3.38 -13.86
C GLU A 192 3.71 3.56 -12.78
N ALA A 193 2.52 4.09 -13.13
CA ALA A 193 1.42 4.22 -12.17
C ALA A 193 0.89 2.86 -11.73
N PHE A 194 0.75 1.91 -12.65
CA PHE A 194 0.37 0.53 -12.32
C PHE A 194 1.38 -0.12 -11.38
N LEU A 195 2.68 0.07 -11.66
CA LEU A 195 3.74 -0.47 -10.84
C LEU A 195 3.69 0.10 -9.42
N VAL A 196 3.59 1.42 -9.27
CA VAL A 196 3.53 2.06 -7.94
C VAL A 196 2.31 1.60 -7.15
N TYR A 197 1.12 1.61 -7.77
CA TYR A 197 -0.11 1.12 -7.12
C TYR A 197 0.01 -0.33 -6.65
N HIS A 198 0.53 -1.24 -7.49
CA HIS A 198 0.68 -2.63 -7.10
C HIS A 198 1.76 -2.85 -6.05
N ALA A 199 2.86 -2.08 -6.09
CA ALA A 199 3.90 -2.13 -5.08
C ALA A 199 3.40 -1.63 -3.72
N ASP A 200 2.63 -0.54 -3.70
CA ASP A 200 1.98 0.02 -2.52
C ASP A 200 0.97 -0.99 -1.91
N THR A 201 0.06 -1.51 -2.74
CA THR A 201 -0.92 -2.52 -2.31
C THR A 201 -0.24 -3.77 -1.73
N LEU A 202 0.82 -4.26 -2.39
CA LEU A 202 1.57 -5.43 -1.93
C LEU A 202 2.23 -5.18 -0.57
N ASP A 203 2.83 -4.01 -0.36
CA ASP A 203 3.43 -3.66 0.93
C ASP A 203 2.37 -3.60 2.05
N ALA A 204 1.22 -2.99 1.76
CA ALA A 204 0.09 -2.92 2.70
C ALA A 204 -0.47 -4.32 3.05
N ASP A 205 -0.58 -5.21 2.06
CA ASP A 205 -1.05 -6.59 2.26
C ASP A 205 -0.05 -7.40 3.09
N ILE A 206 1.25 -7.36 2.77
CA ILE A 206 2.29 -8.04 3.54
C ILE A 206 2.31 -7.52 4.98
N GLY A 207 2.23 -6.20 5.15
CA GLY A 207 2.14 -5.57 6.46
C GLY A 207 0.94 -6.03 7.28
N SER A 208 -0.22 -6.19 6.64
CA SER A 208 -1.43 -6.70 7.27
C SER A 208 -1.29 -8.18 7.67
N PHE A 209 -0.61 -9.00 6.87
CA PHE A 209 -0.27 -10.38 7.21
C PHE A 209 0.64 -10.45 8.46
N ASN A 210 1.70 -9.64 8.50
CA ASN A 210 2.62 -9.59 9.63
C ASN A 210 1.90 -9.23 10.93
N LEU A 211 1.01 -8.23 10.89
CA LEU A 211 0.21 -7.86 12.05
C LEU A 211 -0.70 -9.00 12.54
N LEU A 212 -1.36 -9.72 11.61
CA LEU A 212 -2.21 -10.86 11.97
C LEU A 212 -1.42 -12.02 12.61
N MET A 213 -0.19 -12.25 12.13
CA MET A 213 0.72 -13.24 12.72
C MET A 213 1.11 -12.85 14.15
N ASP A 214 1.46 -11.58 14.37
CA ASP A 214 1.81 -11.05 15.70
C ASP A 214 0.62 -11.11 16.69
N GLU A 215 -0.60 -10.83 16.22
CA GLU A 215 -1.82 -10.88 17.03
C GLU A 215 -2.25 -12.32 17.38
N SER A 216 -1.80 -13.33 16.62
CA SER A 216 -2.29 -14.71 16.70
C SER A 216 -1.16 -15.76 16.82
N PRO A 217 -0.20 -15.62 17.76
CA PRO A 217 1.04 -16.40 17.77
C PRO A 217 0.84 -17.92 17.96
N ASN A 218 -0.31 -18.33 18.50
CA ASN A 218 -0.65 -19.74 18.78
C ASN A 218 -1.82 -20.25 17.93
N SER A 219 -2.13 -19.59 16.80
CA SER A 219 -3.21 -19.99 15.91
C SER A 219 -2.71 -20.16 14.48
N ASP A 220 -3.11 -21.27 13.85
CA ASP A 220 -2.81 -21.52 12.44
C ASP A 220 -3.62 -20.62 11.50
N TRP A 221 -4.76 -20.09 11.96
CA TRP A 221 -5.66 -19.25 11.18
C TRP A 221 -5.91 -17.91 11.88
N SER A 222 -6.03 -16.86 11.08
CA SER A 222 -6.46 -15.55 11.57
C SER A 222 -7.96 -15.54 11.91
N ARG A 223 -8.38 -14.54 12.71
CA ARG A 223 -9.76 -14.04 12.66
C ARG A 223 -10.11 -13.58 11.24
N TYR A 224 -11.40 -13.39 10.94
CA TYR A 224 -11.81 -12.87 9.63
C TYR A 224 -11.16 -11.51 9.37
N ALA A 225 -10.30 -11.44 8.34
CA ALA A 225 -9.57 -10.25 7.96
C ALA A 225 -10.36 -9.52 6.87
N ARG A 226 -10.88 -8.34 7.20
CA ARG A 226 -11.80 -7.60 6.31
C ARG A 226 -11.13 -7.15 5.02
N ASN A 227 -9.89 -6.68 5.10
CA ASN A 227 -9.09 -6.26 3.94
C ASN A 227 -8.85 -7.40 2.94
N PHE A 228 -8.79 -8.64 3.42
CA PHE A 228 -8.65 -9.83 2.55
C PHE A 228 -9.99 -10.50 2.21
N GLU A 229 -11.08 -10.09 2.85
CA GLU A 229 -12.40 -10.73 2.75
C GLU A 229 -12.39 -12.24 3.03
N ARG A 230 -11.45 -12.68 3.88
CA ARG A 230 -11.29 -14.10 4.25
C ARG A 230 -10.52 -14.24 5.56
N ARG A 231 -10.50 -15.46 6.09
CA ARG A 231 -9.49 -15.85 7.07
C ARG A 231 -8.23 -16.23 6.30
N VAL A 232 -7.07 -15.88 6.83
CA VAL A 232 -5.77 -16.21 6.23
C VAL A 232 -5.04 -17.23 7.09
N TYR A 233 -4.27 -18.08 6.44
CA TYR A 233 -3.43 -19.07 7.10
C TYR A 233 -2.11 -18.41 7.53
N LEU A 234 -1.72 -18.60 8.79
CA LEU A 234 -0.62 -17.87 9.44
C LEU A 234 0.62 -18.73 9.69
N LYS A 235 0.51 -20.05 9.55
CA LYS A 235 1.63 -20.96 9.81
C LYS A 235 2.57 -21.02 8.61
N PHE A 236 3.86 -20.86 8.88
CA PHE A 236 4.90 -21.05 7.89
C PHE A 236 5.02 -22.51 7.48
N VAL A 237 5.17 -22.73 6.17
CA VAL A 237 5.58 -24.02 5.64
C VAL A 237 7.06 -24.19 5.94
N SER A 238 7.42 -25.27 6.62
CA SER A 238 8.81 -25.58 6.97
C SER A 238 9.64 -25.89 5.72
N ASP A 239 10.83 -25.30 5.62
CA ASP A 239 11.83 -25.64 4.58
C ASP A 239 12.57 -26.96 4.87
N GLN A 240 12.33 -27.58 6.04
CA GLN A 240 12.90 -28.90 6.35
C GLN A 240 12.30 -29.96 5.41
N PRO A 241 13.14 -30.87 4.89
CA PRO A 241 12.64 -31.96 4.05
C PRO A 241 11.62 -32.77 4.84
N TYR A 242 10.43 -32.93 4.26
CA TYR A 242 9.39 -33.80 4.78
C TYR A 242 9.96 -35.21 4.92
N LYS A 243 9.82 -35.79 6.11
CA LYS A 243 10.23 -37.17 6.39
C LYS A 243 9.18 -38.12 5.83
N GLU A 244 9.58 -39.34 5.47
CA GLU A 244 8.64 -40.41 5.14
C GLU A 244 7.69 -40.63 6.33
N GLY A 245 6.42 -40.25 6.17
CA GLY A 245 5.41 -40.25 7.23
C GLY A 245 4.65 -38.94 7.42
N ASP A 246 5.15 -37.81 6.89
CA ASP A 246 4.48 -36.50 7.02
C ASP A 246 3.25 -36.32 6.11
N THR A 247 2.92 -37.33 5.29
CA THR A 247 1.71 -37.37 4.46
C THR A 247 0.53 -37.97 5.22
N GLU A 248 0.12 -37.34 6.33
CA GLU A 248 -1.24 -37.56 6.81
C GLU A 248 -2.18 -36.81 5.86
N VAL A 249 -2.68 -37.51 4.84
CA VAL A 249 -3.92 -37.13 4.19
C VAL A 249 -4.99 -37.30 5.26
N GLY A 250 -5.35 -36.20 5.93
CA GLY A 250 -6.41 -36.18 6.92
C GLY A 250 -7.64 -36.90 6.37
N SER A 251 -8.18 -37.81 7.16
CA SER A 251 -9.46 -38.47 6.93
C SER A 251 -10.49 -37.44 6.43
N GLU A 252 -11.26 -37.84 5.42
CA GLU A 252 -12.35 -37.06 4.83
C GLU A 252 -13.13 -36.30 5.92
N PRO A 253 -13.46 -35.01 5.70
CA PRO A 253 -14.28 -34.29 6.67
C PRO A 253 -15.61 -35.02 6.79
N ASP A 254 -15.98 -35.37 8.03
CA ASP A 254 -17.31 -35.86 8.36
C ASP A 254 -18.34 -34.88 7.77
N VAL A 255 -19.05 -35.33 6.74
CA VAL A 255 -20.19 -34.62 6.16
C VAL A 255 -21.33 -34.73 7.16
N GLU A 256 -21.27 -33.93 8.23
CA GLU A 256 -22.40 -33.75 9.11
C GLU A 256 -23.46 -32.95 8.33
N SER A 257 -24.54 -33.67 7.98
CA SER A 257 -25.66 -33.22 7.17
C SER A 257 -26.26 -31.91 7.66
N HIS A 258 -25.75 -30.79 7.18
CA HIS A 258 -26.50 -29.54 7.15
C HIS A 258 -27.38 -29.59 5.91
N ARG A 259 -28.66 -29.93 6.12
CA ARG A 259 -29.72 -29.73 5.13
C ARG A 259 -29.73 -28.25 4.73
N VAL A 260 -29.08 -27.94 3.62
CA VAL A 260 -29.38 -26.73 2.87
C VAL A 260 -30.70 -26.99 2.17
N ASN A 261 -31.69 -26.12 2.40
CA ASN A 261 -32.96 -26.17 1.68
C ASN A 261 -32.69 -25.98 0.19
N ASP A 262 -32.92 -27.04 -0.59
CA ASP A 262 -32.95 -27.01 -2.05
C ASP A 262 -34.14 -26.19 -2.53
N HIS A 263 -33.86 -25.00 -3.05
CA HIS A 263 -34.78 -24.20 -3.86
C HIS A 263 -34.13 -23.73 -5.17
N TRP A 264 -33.33 -24.61 -5.78
CA TRP A 264 -32.78 -24.40 -7.12
C TRP A 264 -32.67 -25.73 -7.88
N SER A 265 -33.81 -26.32 -8.24
CA SER A 265 -33.84 -27.47 -9.15
C SER A 265 -35.15 -27.60 -9.93
N GLU A 266 -35.59 -26.53 -10.59
CA GLU A 266 -36.59 -26.61 -11.67
C GLU A 266 -36.29 -25.62 -12.80
N GLU A 267 -35.13 -25.73 -13.47
CA GLU A 267 -34.94 -25.02 -14.75
C GLU A 267 -33.82 -25.60 -15.66
N LYS A 268 -33.65 -26.93 -15.70
CA LYS A 268 -32.63 -27.56 -16.58
C LYS A 268 -33.14 -28.61 -17.58
N ASP A 269 -34.45 -28.79 -17.73
CA ASP A 269 -35.02 -29.74 -18.70
C ASP A 269 -35.78 -29.06 -19.86
N ARG A 270 -35.29 -27.92 -20.33
CA ARG A 270 -35.66 -27.38 -21.65
C ARG A 270 -34.47 -26.69 -22.27
N LEU A 271 -33.71 -27.43 -23.08
CA LEU A 271 -33.08 -26.97 -24.34
C LEU A 271 -31.93 -27.91 -24.72
N PHE A 272 -32.24 -29.10 -25.23
CA PHE A 272 -31.39 -29.81 -26.19
C PHE A 272 -32.25 -30.81 -26.98
N VAL A 273 -32.92 -30.32 -28.03
CA VAL A 273 -33.31 -31.13 -29.20
C VAL A 273 -33.13 -30.27 -30.45
N LEU A 274 -32.06 -30.56 -31.19
CA LEU A 274 -31.84 -30.55 -32.65
C LEU A 274 -32.49 -29.43 -33.51
N ASP A 275 -31.68 -28.73 -34.31
CA ASP A 275 -31.56 -29.11 -35.73
C ASP A 275 -30.40 -28.41 -36.48
N ASN A 276 -29.70 -29.21 -37.29
CA ASN A 276 -28.83 -28.78 -38.37
C ASN A 276 -29.69 -28.40 -39.59
N ASN A 277 -29.48 -27.23 -40.20
CA ASN A 277 -29.17 -27.13 -41.63
C ASN A 277 -28.89 -25.70 -42.11
N SER A 278 -27.98 -25.66 -43.08
CA SER A 278 -27.42 -24.58 -43.88
C SER A 278 -28.41 -23.65 -44.61
N SER A 279 -28.08 -22.36 -44.74
CA SER A 279 -27.68 -21.71 -46.02
C SER A 279 -27.69 -20.17 -45.93
N ASP A 280 -26.55 -19.56 -46.28
CA ASP A 280 -26.39 -18.38 -47.16
C ASP A 280 -27.23 -17.09 -46.95
N ASN A 281 -26.57 -15.98 -46.54
CA ASN A 281 -26.55 -14.73 -47.31
C ASN A 281 -25.66 -13.62 -46.70
N SER A 282 -24.99 -12.91 -47.61
CA SER A 282 -24.01 -11.82 -47.54
C SER A 282 -24.33 -10.59 -46.63
N PRO A 283 -23.34 -9.73 -46.28
CA PRO A 283 -23.54 -8.59 -45.37
C PRO A 283 -23.92 -7.31 -46.13
N PRO A 284 -24.66 -6.36 -45.52
CA PRO A 284 -24.73 -5.01 -46.03
C PRO A 284 -23.74 -4.10 -45.30
N ASN A 285 -22.89 -3.51 -46.14
CA ASN A 285 -22.13 -2.30 -45.93
C ASN A 285 -23.09 -1.10 -45.82
N THR A 286 -22.88 -0.15 -44.89
CA THR A 286 -23.23 1.28 -45.08
C THR A 286 -22.51 2.17 -44.08
N ASP A 287 -21.83 3.16 -44.65
CA ASP A 287 -21.21 4.33 -44.03
C ASP A 287 -22.20 5.28 -43.31
N LEU A 288 -21.66 5.95 -42.28
CA LEU A 288 -21.82 7.33 -41.76
C LEU A 288 -22.94 8.26 -42.29
N PRO A 289 -23.38 9.25 -41.50
CA PRO A 289 -22.57 10.45 -41.19
C PRO A 289 -21.99 10.52 -39.76
#